data_AF-A0A6B3I7U9-F1
#
_entry.id   AF-A0A6B3I7U9-F1
#
_cell.length_a   1.000
_cell.length_b   1.000
_cell.length_c   1.000
_cell.angle_alpha   90.00
_cell.angle_beta   90.00
_cell.angle_gamma   90.00
#
_symmetry.space_group_name_H-M   'P 1'
#
loop_
_entity.id
_entity.type
_entity.pdbx_description
1 polymer ?
#
loop_
_entity_poly.entity_id
_entity_poly.type
_entity_poly.pdbx_seq_one_letter_code
_entity_poly.pdbx_strand_id
1 'polypeptide(L)'
;LASFVVGEGSPVPRELLTQFRWQYQSWMCSQFLHGEQGALVTTARLVETVPDMDAKTYAASQVADEARHVEAFARYVDEKLGDSYPINPGLKTLLHDLLSESRWDIVYLGMQVVVEGLAITALRLASSGFGDPIIRQITKMVASDEARHIAFGVTALTGMYGQVTAAELRERED
;
A
#
# COMPACT_ATOMS: atom_id res chain seq x y z
N LEU A 1 -9.67 15.10 9.72
CA LEU A 1 -9.42 13.70 10.18
C LEU A 1 -10.63 13.29 10.98
N ALA A 2 -11.29 12.18 10.62
CA ALA A 2 -12.46 11.69 11.36
C ALA A 2 -11.99 11.20 12.74
N SER A 3 -11.87 12.15 13.67
CA SER A 3 -11.73 11.82 15.07
C SER A 3 -13.05 11.15 15.43
N PHE A 4 -13.04 9.85 15.65
CA PHE A 4 -14.22 9.13 16.15
C PHE A 4 -14.60 9.58 17.57
N VAL A 5 -14.03 10.68 18.09
CA VAL A 5 -14.28 11.25 19.41
C VAL A 5 -15.77 11.35 19.62
N VAL A 6 -16.21 10.67 20.68
CA VAL A 6 -17.60 10.65 21.09
C VAL A 6 -17.91 12.02 21.67
N GLY A 7 -18.67 12.84 20.94
CA GLY A 7 -19.19 14.09 21.48
C GLY A 7 -20.15 13.81 22.64
N GLU A 8 -20.20 14.72 23.62
CA GLU A 8 -21.25 14.68 24.64
C GLU A 8 -22.63 14.70 23.95
N GLY A 9 -23.52 13.78 24.34
CA GLY A 9 -24.85 13.61 23.73
C GLY A 9 -24.92 12.70 22.50
N SER A 10 -23.85 11.96 22.17
CA SER A 10 -23.91 10.92 21.12
C SER A 10 -25.06 9.93 21.40
N PRO A 11 -25.98 9.70 20.44
CA PRO A 11 -27.02 8.70 20.59
C PRO A 11 -26.47 7.27 20.45
N VAL A 12 -25.23 7.12 19.98
CA VAL A 12 -24.54 5.83 19.88
C VAL A 12 -23.80 5.54 21.19
N PRO A 13 -24.08 4.39 21.85
CA PRO A 13 -23.35 3.94 23.02
C PRO A 13 -21.84 3.88 22.80
N ARG A 14 -21.08 4.22 23.83
CA ARG A 14 -19.60 4.26 23.77
C ARG A 14 -19.01 2.89 23.50
N GLU A 15 -19.65 1.83 24.00
CA GLU A 15 -19.25 0.44 23.84
C GLU A 15 -19.31 0.03 22.37
N LEU A 16 -20.38 0.39 21.66
CA LEU A 16 -20.52 0.11 20.22
C LEU A 16 -19.48 0.86 19.39
N LEU A 17 -19.18 2.12 19.73
CA LEU A 17 -18.12 2.88 19.06
C LEU A 17 -16.74 2.28 19.32
N THR A 18 -16.50 1.76 20.52
CA THR A 18 -15.23 1.10 20.87
C THR A 18 -15.08 -0.21 20.11
N GLN A 19 -16.14 -1.02 20.06
CA GLN A 19 -16.17 -2.26 19.29
C GLN A 19 -15.97 -1.98 17.80
N PHE A 20 -16.64 -0.97 17.24
CA PHE A 20 -16.44 -0.56 15.85
C PHE A 20 -14.99 -0.16 15.57
N ARG A 21 -14.37 0.66 16.43
CA ARG A 21 -12.96 1.05 16.27
C ARG A 21 -12.01 -0.14 16.31
N TRP A 22 -12.26 -1.10 17.19
CA TRP A 22 -11.49 -2.33 17.26
C TRP A 22 -11.58 -3.11 15.94
N GLN A 23 -12.79 -3.39 15.47
CA GLN A 23 -12.99 -4.12 14.21
C GLN A 23 -12.47 -3.35 13.00
N TYR A 24 -12.62 -2.03 12.99
CA TYR A 24 -12.07 -1.18 11.93
C TYR A 24 -10.54 -1.22 11.91
N GLN A 25 -9.87 -1.19 13.07
CA GLN A 25 -8.43 -1.35 13.14
C GLN A 25 -8.00 -2.72 12.61
N SER A 26 -8.66 -3.79 13.05
CA SER A 26 -8.35 -5.15 12.58
C SER A 26 -8.55 -5.32 11.08
N TRP A 27 -9.65 -4.76 10.56
CA TRP A 27 -9.94 -4.72 9.14
C TRP A 27 -8.86 -3.95 8.36
N MET A 28 -8.51 -2.73 8.81
CA MET A 28 -7.46 -1.91 8.18
C MET A 28 -6.10 -2.62 8.15
N CYS A 29 -5.69 -3.25 9.25
CA CYS A 29 -4.42 -3.98 9.31
C CYS A 29 -4.40 -5.18 8.35
N SER A 30 -5.54 -5.86 8.20
CA SER A 30 -5.68 -6.93 7.21
C SER A 30 -5.60 -6.39 5.78
N GLN A 31 -6.15 -5.20 5.51
CA GLN A 31 -6.04 -4.57 4.19
C GLN A 31 -4.60 -4.15 3.87
N PHE A 32 -3.86 -3.62 4.85
CA PHE A 32 -2.43 -3.35 4.68
C PHE A 32 -1.67 -4.63 4.33
N LEU A 33 -1.83 -5.70 5.11
CA LEU A 33 -1.22 -7.00 4.81
C LEU A 33 -1.48 -7.47 3.37
N HIS A 34 -2.73 -7.40 2.90
CA HIS A 34 -3.05 -7.77 1.53
C HIS A 34 -2.43 -6.84 0.48
N GLY A 35 -2.35 -5.55 0.77
CA GLY A 35 -1.64 -4.57 -0.05
C GLY A 35 -0.16 -4.94 -0.18
N GLU A 36 0.53 -5.17 0.94
CA GLU A 36 1.95 -5.53 0.96
C GLU A 36 2.23 -6.85 0.21
N GLN A 37 1.32 -7.83 0.31
CA GLN A 37 1.42 -9.08 -0.45
C GLN A 37 1.34 -8.82 -1.96
N GLY A 38 0.45 -7.94 -2.39
CA GLY A 38 0.33 -7.51 -3.78
C GLY A 38 1.55 -6.74 -4.26
N ALA A 39 2.05 -5.81 -3.43
CA ALA A 39 3.26 -5.04 -3.69
C ALA A 39 4.47 -5.96 -3.86
N LEU A 40 4.68 -6.91 -2.94
CA LEU A 40 5.75 -7.88 -3.00
C LEU A 40 5.79 -8.65 -4.33
N VAL A 41 4.65 -9.21 -4.76
CA VAL A 41 4.58 -9.99 -6.01
C VAL A 41 4.78 -9.09 -7.23
N THR A 42 4.19 -7.90 -7.22
CA THR A 42 4.31 -6.95 -8.34
C THR A 42 5.73 -6.45 -8.50
N THR A 43 6.39 -6.06 -7.41
CA THR A 43 7.77 -5.60 -7.42
C THR A 43 8.73 -6.72 -7.82
N ALA A 44 8.47 -7.97 -7.41
CA ALA A 44 9.23 -9.13 -7.90
C ALA A 44 9.10 -9.30 -9.42
N ARG A 45 7.91 -9.06 -10.00
CA ARG A 45 7.75 -9.01 -11.45
C ARG A 45 8.53 -7.84 -12.07
N LEU A 46 8.57 -6.67 -11.44
CA LEU A 46 9.37 -5.54 -11.98
C LEU A 46 10.85 -5.91 -12.10
N VAL A 47 11.42 -6.66 -11.13
CA VAL A 47 12.80 -7.17 -11.25
C VAL A 47 12.99 -7.99 -12.53
N GLU A 48 12.00 -8.78 -12.92
CA GLU A 48 12.03 -9.56 -14.16
C GLU A 48 11.88 -8.65 -15.40
N THR A 49 10.92 -7.74 -15.41
CA THR A 49 10.41 -7.11 -16.65
C THR A 49 11.01 -5.76 -17.01
N VAL A 50 11.52 -4.98 -16.05
CA VAL A 50 12.12 -3.66 -16.36
C VAL A 50 13.40 -3.83 -17.20
N PRO A 51 13.68 -2.92 -18.16
CA PRO A 51 14.72 -3.15 -19.16
C PRO A 51 16.14 -2.84 -18.67
N ASP A 52 16.31 -1.89 -17.75
CA ASP A 52 17.63 -1.43 -17.29
C ASP A 52 18.04 -2.02 -15.94
N MET A 53 19.35 -2.19 -15.75
CA MET A 53 19.91 -2.83 -14.56
C MET A 53 19.76 -2.01 -13.28
N ASP A 54 19.69 -0.68 -13.39
CA ASP A 54 19.55 0.20 -12.24
C ASP A 54 18.13 0.08 -11.65
N ALA A 55 17.11 0.07 -12.51
CA ALA A 55 15.73 -0.21 -12.12
C ALA A 55 15.55 -1.62 -11.55
N LYS A 56 16.21 -2.64 -12.11
CA LYS A 56 16.21 -4.00 -11.55
C LYS A 56 16.82 -4.03 -10.15
N THR A 57 17.95 -3.36 -9.96
CA THR A 57 18.67 -3.29 -8.68
C THR A 57 17.80 -2.60 -7.62
N TYR A 58 17.13 -1.52 -8.01
CA TYR A 58 16.18 -0.85 -7.14
C TYR A 58 14.98 -1.74 -6.78
N ALA A 59 14.32 -2.31 -7.79
CA ALA A 59 13.16 -3.18 -7.58
C ALA A 59 13.51 -4.36 -6.66
N ALA A 60 14.71 -4.92 -6.77
CA ALA A 60 15.17 -5.99 -5.88
C ALA A 60 15.31 -5.53 -4.42
N SER A 61 15.73 -4.28 -4.18
CA SER A 61 15.74 -3.69 -2.84
C SER A 61 14.32 -3.50 -2.31
N GLN A 62 13.40 -3.04 -3.15
CA GLN A 62 11.99 -2.88 -2.78
C GLN A 62 11.34 -4.24 -2.47
N VAL A 63 11.65 -5.32 -3.21
CA VAL A 63 11.17 -6.67 -2.87
C VAL A 63 11.53 -7.05 -1.43
N ALA A 64 12.75 -6.71 -0.99
CA ALA A 64 13.16 -6.97 0.38
C ALA A 64 12.38 -6.10 1.39
N ASP A 65 12.08 -4.85 1.05
CA ASP A 65 11.26 -3.95 1.86
C ASP A 65 9.82 -4.51 1.98
N GLU A 66 9.15 -4.86 0.87
CA GLU A 66 7.79 -5.43 0.90
C GLU A 66 7.72 -6.77 1.64
N ALA A 67 8.74 -7.61 1.52
CA ALA A 67 8.81 -8.85 2.28
C ALA A 67 8.83 -8.59 3.80
N ARG A 68 9.55 -7.54 4.25
CA ARG A 68 9.54 -7.13 5.66
C ARG A 68 8.18 -6.56 6.06
N HIS A 69 7.51 -5.82 5.18
CA HIS A 69 6.19 -5.24 5.45
C HIS A 69 5.14 -6.34 5.62
N VAL A 70 5.09 -7.31 4.70
CA VAL A 70 4.24 -8.50 4.79
C VAL A 70 4.45 -9.20 6.13
N GLU A 71 5.69 -9.50 6.49
CA GLU A 71 5.99 -10.18 7.75
C GLU A 71 5.53 -9.38 8.98
N ALA A 72 5.80 -8.07 8.99
CA ALA A 72 5.42 -7.21 10.12
C ALA A 72 3.90 -7.14 10.32
N PHE A 73 3.14 -6.95 9.25
CA PHE A 73 1.68 -6.93 9.33
C PHE A 73 1.09 -8.31 9.60
N ALA A 74 1.63 -9.38 8.99
CA ALA A 74 1.16 -10.74 9.23
C ALA A 74 1.29 -11.12 10.70
N ARG A 75 2.46 -10.88 11.30
CA ARG A 75 2.68 -11.14 12.73
C ARG A 75 1.80 -10.28 13.62
N TYR A 76 1.57 -9.01 13.27
CA TYR A 76 0.67 -8.17 14.04
C TYR A 76 -0.78 -8.66 13.99
N VAL A 77 -1.27 -9.03 12.79
CA VAL A 77 -2.62 -9.58 12.60
C VAL A 77 -2.78 -10.89 13.38
N ASP A 78 -1.84 -11.83 13.24
CA ASP A 78 -1.90 -13.14 13.89
C ASP A 78 -1.71 -13.04 15.42
N GLU A 79 -0.64 -12.42 15.89
CA GLU A 79 -0.25 -12.45 17.29
C GLU A 79 -0.98 -11.41 18.17
N LYS A 80 -1.48 -10.30 17.60
CA LYS A 80 -2.07 -9.18 18.38
C LYS A 80 -3.56 -8.99 18.14
N LEU A 81 -4.05 -9.18 16.92
CA LEU A 81 -5.46 -9.03 16.61
C LEU A 81 -6.22 -10.36 16.76
N GLY A 82 -5.56 -11.48 16.41
CA GLY A 82 -6.10 -12.84 16.54
C GLY A 82 -7.20 -13.18 15.53
N ASP A 83 -7.52 -12.27 14.62
CA ASP A 83 -8.47 -12.48 13.53
C ASP A 83 -8.07 -11.65 12.31
N SER A 84 -8.43 -12.13 11.12
CA SER A 84 -8.08 -11.52 9.84
C SER A 84 -9.31 -11.28 8.98
N TYR A 85 -9.28 -10.18 8.21
CA TYR A 85 -10.35 -9.87 7.28
C TYR A 85 -9.94 -10.18 5.85
N PRO A 86 -10.88 -10.62 5.00
CA PRO A 86 -10.60 -10.79 3.59
C PRO A 86 -10.26 -9.46 2.92
N ILE A 87 -9.50 -9.56 1.83
CA ILE A 87 -9.20 -8.43 0.95
C ILE A 87 -10.49 -7.74 0.47
N ASN A 88 -10.47 -6.41 0.55
CA ASN A 88 -11.53 -5.57 0.01
C ASN A 88 -11.63 -5.77 -1.52
N PRO A 89 -12.84 -5.86 -2.09
CA PRO A 89 -13.02 -6.08 -3.53
C PRO A 89 -12.30 -5.07 -4.42
N GLY A 90 -12.28 -3.78 -4.06
CA GLY A 90 -11.59 -2.74 -4.83
C GLY A 90 -10.07 -2.92 -4.83
N LEU A 91 -9.48 -3.22 -3.67
CA LEU A 91 -8.04 -3.53 -3.58
C LEU A 91 -7.71 -4.80 -4.39
N LYS A 92 -8.56 -5.82 -4.29
CA LYS A 92 -8.39 -7.06 -5.05
C LYS A 92 -8.39 -6.80 -6.55
N THR A 93 -9.34 -6.02 -7.06
CA THR A 93 -9.40 -5.66 -8.48
C THR A 93 -8.16 -4.87 -8.90
N LEU A 94 -7.78 -3.84 -8.14
CA LEU A 94 -6.59 -3.04 -8.43
C LEU A 94 -5.32 -3.91 -8.53
N LEU A 95 -5.08 -4.78 -7.56
CA LEU A 95 -3.93 -5.68 -7.57
C LEU A 95 -4.01 -6.70 -8.71
N HIS A 96 -5.20 -7.24 -8.99
CA HIS A 96 -5.41 -8.18 -10.08
C HIS A 96 -5.08 -7.53 -11.44
N ASP A 97 -5.55 -6.31 -11.67
CA ASP A 97 -5.33 -5.60 -12.93
C ASP A 97 -3.84 -5.32 -13.14
N LEU A 98 -3.12 -4.89 -12.10
CA LEU A 98 -1.67 -4.71 -12.14
C LEU A 98 -0.91 -6.01 -12.39
N LEU A 99 -1.29 -7.09 -11.72
CA LEU A 99 -0.67 -8.40 -11.91
C LEU A 99 -1.03 -9.05 -13.25
N SER A 100 -2.08 -8.57 -13.93
CA SER A 100 -2.48 -9.05 -15.26
C SER A 100 -1.86 -8.22 -16.39
N GLU A 101 -1.38 -7.01 -16.11
CA GLU A 101 -0.72 -6.16 -17.10
C GLU A 101 0.66 -6.71 -17.47
N SER A 102 0.96 -6.67 -18.77
CA SER A 102 2.18 -7.17 -19.38
C SER A 102 3.20 -6.07 -19.65
N ARG A 103 2.74 -4.84 -19.83
CA ARG A 103 3.55 -3.64 -20.06
C ARG A 103 4.19 -3.21 -18.76
N TRP A 104 5.51 -3.44 -18.65
CA TRP A 104 6.27 -3.18 -17.42
C TRP A 104 6.13 -1.74 -16.94
N ASP A 105 6.04 -0.77 -17.85
CA ASP A 105 5.94 0.66 -17.59
C ASP A 105 4.59 1.04 -16.96
N ILE A 106 3.51 0.35 -17.34
CA ILE A 106 2.20 0.52 -16.71
C ILE A 106 2.14 -0.16 -15.35
N VAL A 107 2.70 -1.37 -15.24
CA VAL A 107 2.86 -2.03 -13.93
C VAL A 107 3.65 -1.15 -12.98
N TYR A 108 4.73 -0.53 -13.49
CA TYR A 108 5.59 0.37 -12.73
C TYR A 108 4.85 1.63 -12.30
N LEU A 109 4.15 2.32 -13.20
CA LEU A 109 3.30 3.47 -12.87
C LEU A 109 2.24 3.12 -11.82
N GLY A 110 1.51 2.04 -12.07
CA GLY A 110 0.42 1.61 -11.22
C GLY A 110 0.88 1.19 -9.82
N MET A 111 1.99 0.46 -9.70
CA MET A 111 2.53 0.12 -8.40
C MET A 111 3.10 1.37 -7.70
N GLN A 112 4.11 2.01 -8.30
CA GLN A 112 4.92 3.03 -7.64
C GLN A 112 4.19 4.35 -7.38
N VAL A 113 3.18 4.70 -8.17
CA VAL A 113 2.47 5.97 -8.05
C VAL A 113 1.07 5.78 -7.51
N VAL A 114 0.31 4.81 -8.04
CA VAL A 114 -1.08 4.61 -7.63
C VAL A 114 -1.16 3.82 -6.33
N VAL A 115 -0.61 2.61 -6.29
CA VAL A 115 -0.67 1.75 -5.09
C VAL A 115 0.09 2.37 -3.93
N GLU A 116 1.37 2.75 -4.12
CA GLU A 116 2.15 3.35 -3.03
C GLU A 116 1.57 4.71 -2.57
N GLY A 117 1.07 5.51 -3.52
CA GLY A 117 0.42 6.80 -3.20
C GLY A 117 -0.85 6.64 -2.36
N LEU A 118 -1.65 5.61 -2.65
CA LEU A 118 -2.81 5.24 -1.84
C LEU A 118 -2.38 4.67 -0.49
N ALA A 119 -1.36 3.81 -0.47
CA ALA A 119 -0.83 3.18 0.72
C ALA A 119 -0.30 4.23 1.72
N ILE A 120 0.56 5.15 1.30
CA ILE A 120 1.11 6.19 2.19
C ILE A 120 0.02 7.09 2.76
N THR A 121 -1.02 7.40 1.96
CA THR A 121 -2.15 8.20 2.41
C THR A 121 -2.96 7.42 3.45
N ALA A 122 -3.26 6.16 3.19
CA ALA A 122 -3.97 5.28 4.11
C ALA A 122 -3.20 5.06 5.41
N LEU A 123 -1.89 4.79 5.35
CA LEU A 123 -1.00 4.62 6.51
C LEU A 123 -0.95 5.88 7.37
N ARG A 124 -0.84 7.07 6.76
CA ARG A 124 -0.88 8.34 7.49
C ARG A 124 -2.21 8.56 8.20
N LEU A 125 -3.33 8.30 7.53
CA LEU A 125 -4.66 8.38 8.14
C LEU A 125 -4.80 7.39 9.30
N ALA A 126 -4.39 6.14 9.08
CA ALA A 126 -4.48 5.05 10.05
C ALA A 126 -3.61 5.30 11.30
N SER A 127 -2.37 5.74 11.14
CA SER A 127 -1.43 6.04 12.24
C SER A 127 -1.95 7.12 13.21
N SER A 128 -2.79 8.02 12.72
CA SER A 128 -3.43 9.07 13.53
C SER A 128 -4.67 8.57 14.29
N GLY A 129 -5.30 7.49 13.83
CA GLY A 129 -6.52 6.91 14.39
C GLY A 129 -6.28 5.70 15.30
N PHE A 130 -5.18 4.97 15.11
CA PHE A 130 -4.86 3.80 15.92
C PHE A 130 -4.45 4.18 17.35
N GLY A 131 -5.01 3.46 18.32
CA GLY A 131 -4.69 3.62 19.75
C GLY A 131 -3.50 2.77 20.20
N ASP A 132 -3.16 1.73 19.44
CA ASP A 132 -2.09 0.78 19.78
C ASP A 132 -0.70 1.33 19.35
N PRO A 133 0.28 1.43 20.27
CA PRO A 133 1.62 1.92 19.94
C PRO A 133 2.40 1.04 18.96
N ILE A 134 2.16 -0.28 18.93
CA ILE A 134 2.89 -1.23 18.07
C ILE A 134 2.53 -0.97 16.61
N ILE A 135 1.24 -0.97 16.27
CA ILE A 135 0.82 -0.73 14.87
C ILE A 135 1.15 0.69 14.41
N ARG A 136 1.13 1.67 15.31
CA ARG A 136 1.59 3.03 14.99
C ARG A 136 3.07 3.06 14.63
N GLN A 137 3.89 2.27 15.31
CA GLN A 137 5.30 2.15 14.99
C GLN A 137 5.52 1.40 13.66
N ILE A 138 4.83 0.28 13.44
CA ILE A 138 4.88 -0.48 12.18
C ILE A 138 4.51 0.44 11.00
N THR A 139 3.32 1.05 11.04
CA THR A 139 2.84 1.94 9.97
C THR A 139 3.76 3.13 9.72
N LYS A 140 4.40 3.68 10.75
CA LYS A 140 5.38 4.77 10.60
C LYS A 140 6.65 4.30 9.88
N MET A 141 7.16 3.10 10.21
CA MET A 141 8.35 2.54 9.56
C MET A 141 8.06 2.21 8.10
N VAL A 142 6.95 1.52 7.82
CA VAL A 142 6.49 1.21 6.46
C VAL A 142 6.31 2.50 5.63
N ALA A 143 5.63 3.52 6.17
CA ALA A 143 5.47 4.79 5.46
C ALA A 143 6.79 5.52 5.13
N SER A 144 7.88 5.23 5.86
CA SER A 144 9.21 5.74 5.54
C SER A 144 9.87 5.00 4.38
N ASP A 145 9.53 3.72 4.21
CA ASP A 145 9.96 2.88 3.11
C ASP A 145 9.15 3.26 1.85
N GLU A 146 7.82 3.41 1.96
CA GLU A 146 6.97 3.85 0.83
C GLU A 146 7.31 5.23 0.28
N ALA A 147 7.76 6.15 1.13
CA ALA A 147 8.22 7.45 0.67
C ALA A 147 9.42 7.33 -0.29
N ARG A 148 10.27 6.31 -0.11
CA ARG A 148 11.39 6.03 -1.03
C ARG A 148 10.90 5.36 -2.31
N HIS A 149 9.95 4.43 -2.22
CA HIS A 149 9.30 3.77 -3.38
C HIS A 149 8.71 4.80 -4.33
N ILE A 150 7.87 5.70 -3.81
CA ILE A 150 7.28 6.79 -4.59
C ILE A 150 8.35 7.71 -5.20
N ALA A 151 9.35 8.13 -4.42
CA ALA A 151 10.37 9.05 -4.90
C ALA A 151 11.17 8.47 -6.08
N PHE A 152 11.50 7.18 -6.01
CA PHE A 152 12.14 6.49 -7.12
C PHE A 152 11.20 6.31 -8.30
N GLY A 153 9.95 5.91 -8.04
CA GLY A 153 8.87 5.81 -9.02
C GLY A 153 8.75 7.04 -9.89
N VAL A 154 8.58 8.20 -9.26
CA VAL A 154 8.48 9.51 -9.93
C VAL A 154 9.74 9.83 -10.73
N THR A 155 10.92 9.56 -10.18
CA THR A 155 12.20 9.85 -10.84
C THR A 155 12.39 9.02 -12.10
N ALA A 156 12.15 7.70 -12.01
CA ALA A 156 12.26 6.78 -13.14
C ALA A 156 11.26 7.13 -14.26
N LEU A 157 10.01 7.40 -13.90
CA LEU A 157 8.97 7.75 -14.87
C LEU A 157 9.24 9.10 -15.56
N THR A 158 9.77 10.09 -14.83
CA THR A 158 10.13 11.39 -15.43
C THR A 158 11.19 11.22 -16.52
N GLY A 159 12.17 10.33 -16.31
CA GLY A 159 13.17 10.00 -17.33
C GLY A 159 12.58 9.31 -18.56
N MET A 160 11.58 8.46 -18.36
CA MET A 160 10.93 7.69 -19.44
C MET A 160 9.96 8.53 -20.28
N TYR A 161 9.05 9.28 -19.66
CA TYR A 161 8.02 10.04 -20.38
C TYR A 161 8.58 11.16 -21.26
N GLY A 162 9.83 11.59 -21.03
CA GLY A 162 10.54 12.47 -21.96
C GLY A 162 10.80 11.87 -23.34
N GLN A 163 10.63 10.55 -23.51
CA GLN A 163 10.96 9.80 -24.74
C GLN A 163 9.72 9.14 -25.40
N VAL A 164 8.52 9.36 -24.87
CA VAL A 164 7.27 8.69 -25.28
C VAL A 164 6.50 9.54 -26.29
N THR A 165 5.94 8.92 -27.33
CA THR A 165 5.16 9.64 -28.35
C THR A 165 3.78 10.06 -27.81
N ALA A 166 3.16 11.08 -28.43
CA ALA A 166 1.82 11.54 -28.04
C ALA A 166 0.69 10.53 -28.29
N ALA A 167 0.96 9.42 -28.98
CA ALA A 167 0.02 8.32 -29.16
C ALA A 167 0.11 7.33 -27.99
N GLU A 168 1.34 6.92 -27.64
CA GLU A 168 1.62 6.08 -26.48
C GLU A 168 1.24 6.77 -25.16
N LEU A 169 1.35 8.10 -25.08
CA LEU A 169 0.89 8.86 -23.91
C LEU A 169 -0.63 8.74 -23.72
N ARG A 170 -1.40 8.88 -24.81
CA ARG A 170 -2.87 8.76 -24.79
C ARG A 170 -3.33 7.36 -24.42
N GLU A 171 -2.66 6.34 -24.97
CA GLU A 171 -2.96 4.95 -24.63
C GLU A 171 -2.67 4.61 -23.15
N ARG A 172 -1.82 5.40 -22.48
CA ARG A 172 -1.51 5.26 -21.04
C ARG A 172 -2.38 6.12 -20.14
N GLU A 173 -3.08 7.11 -20.69
CA GLU A 173 -4.02 7.98 -19.97
C GLU A 173 -5.44 7.38 -19.89
N ASP A 174 -5.78 6.49 -20.82
CA ASP A 174 -7.06 5.76 -20.92
C ASP A 174 -7.09 4.49 -20.04
#